data_AF-A0A1M5X3Y0-F1
#
_entry.id   AF-A0A1M5X3Y0-F1
#
_cell.length_a   1.000
_cell.length_b   1.000
_cell.length_c   1.000
_cell.angle_alpha   90.00
_cell.angle_beta   90.00
_cell.angle_gamma   90.00
#
_symmetry.space_group_name_H-M   'P 1'
#
loop_
_entity.id
_entity.type
_entity.pdbx_description
1 polymer ?
#
loop_
_entity_poly.entity_id
_entity_poly.type
_entity_poly.pdbx_seq_one_letter_code
_entity_poly.pdbx_strand_id
1 'polypeptide(L)'
;MKILSLTGILISILGIILSFAVIDNHINFYNTLHDALGISLEDFESDTFKNKIYKTASTLDSGTNMCFVLMGLFTFHLFVCTKVYRSKD
;
A
#
# COMPACT_ATOMS: atom_id res chain seq x y z
N MET A 1 -15.50 21.65 17.07
CA MET A 1 -15.17 20.37 16.39
C MET A 1 -14.39 20.53 15.07
N LYS A 2 -14.40 21.71 14.42
CA LYS A 2 -13.77 21.92 13.12
C LYS A 2 -12.25 21.70 13.07
N ILE A 3 -11.52 22.07 14.12
CA ILE A 3 -10.07 21.83 14.22
C ILE A 3 -9.76 20.33 14.22
N LEU A 4 -10.48 19.54 15.03
CA LEU A 4 -10.32 18.08 15.06
C LEU A 4 -10.61 17.44 13.70
N SER A 5 -11.64 17.95 13.01
CA SER A 5 -11.99 17.53 11.65
C SER A 5 -10.92 17.85 10.63
N LEU A 6 -10.28 19.02 10.74
CA LEU A 6 -9.16 19.44 9.90
C LEU A 6 -7.96 18.51 10.11
N THR A 7 -7.63 18.20 11.36
CA THR A 7 -6.57 17.23 11.68
C THR A 7 -6.88 15.85 11.10
N GLY A 8 -8.14 15.40 11.19
CA GLY A 8 -8.58 14.14 10.59
C GLY A 8 -8.45 14.11 9.07
N ILE A 9 -8.73 15.22 8.38
CA ILE A 9 -8.52 15.36 6.93
C ILE A 9 -7.03 15.22 6.59
N LEU A 10 -6.15 15.94 7.30
CA LEU A 10 -4.71 15.89 7.06
C LEU A 10 -4.13 14.49 7.27
N ILE A 11 -4.53 13.82 8.37
CA ILE A 11 -4.10 12.44 8.66
C ILE A 11 -4.57 11.48 7.55
N SER A 12 -5.79 11.65 7.06
CA SER A 12 -6.33 10.78 6.02
C SER A 12 -5.59 10.94 4.69
N ILE A 13 -5.28 12.17 4.30
CA ILE A 13 -4.48 12.45 3.09
C ILE A 13 -3.08 11.83 3.23
N LEU A 14 -2.43 12.03 4.38
CA LEU A 14 -1.12 11.45 4.65
C LEU A 14 -1.15 9.91 4.58
N GLY A 15 -2.15 9.28 5.19
CA GLY A 15 -2.32 7.82 5.16
C GLY A 15 -2.51 7.26 3.75
N ILE A 16 -3.25 7.97 2.89
CA ILE A 16 -3.42 7.60 1.48
C ILE A 16 -2.09 7.70 0.73
N ILE A 17 -1.35 8.80 0.88
CA ILE A 17 -0.05 9.00 0.23
C ILE A 17 0.95 7.92 0.65
N LEU A 18 1.02 7.60 1.94
CA LEU A 18 1.89 6.53 2.45
C LEU A 18 1.50 5.16 1.88
N SER A 19 0.20 4.89 1.74
CA SER A 19 -0.28 3.64 1.14
C SER A 19 0.14 3.52 -0.33
N PHE A 20 0.04 4.61 -1.11
CA PHE A 20 0.55 4.64 -2.49
C PHE A 20 2.06 4.44 -2.55
N ALA A 21 2.84 5.10 -1.69
CA ALA A 21 4.29 4.95 -1.67
C ALA A 21 4.73 3.50 -1.40
N VAL A 22 4.00 2.78 -0.54
CA VAL A 22 4.28 1.34 -0.29
C VAL A 22 3.95 0.49 -1.51
N ILE A 23 2.82 0.76 -2.19
CA ILE A 23 2.42 0.04 -3.41
C ILE A 23 3.42 0.30 -4.55
N ASP A 24 3.84 1.55 -4.75
CA ASP A 24 4.83 1.91 -5.78
C ASP A 24 6.19 1.25 -5.49
N ASN A 25 6.61 1.24 -4.23
CA ASN A 25 7.83 0.55 -3.82
C ASN A 25 7.74 -0.97 -4.06
N HIS A 26 6.57 -1.56 -3.85
CA HIS A 26 6.32 -2.96 -4.16
C HIS A 26 6.49 -3.26 -5.65
N ILE A 27 5.94 -2.41 -6.53
CA ILE A 27 6.08 -2.55 -7.99
C ILE A 27 7.55 -2.43 -8.40
N ASN A 28 8.28 -1.44 -7.87
CA ASN A 28 9.70 -1.27 -8.15
C ASN A 28 10.55 -2.45 -7.65
N PHE A 29 10.22 -3.01 -6.49
CA PHE A 29 10.90 -4.20 -5.96
C PHE A 29 10.72 -5.39 -6.90
N TYR A 30 9.49 -5.65 -7.37
CA TYR A 30 9.22 -6.73 -8.32
C TYR A 30 9.92 -6.52 -9.67
N ASN A 31 9.94 -5.29 -10.21
CA ASN A 31 10.66 -4.98 -11.45
C ASN A 31 12.17 -5.21 -11.30
N THR A 32 12.76 -4.74 -10.19
CA THR A 32 14.19 -4.94 -9.91
C THR A 32 14.53 -6.41 -9.70
N LEU A 33 13.64 -7.16 -9.04
CA LEU A 33 13.78 -8.60 -8.84
C LEU A 33 13.70 -9.37 -10.16
N HIS A 34 12.78 -8.98 -11.04
CA HIS A 34 12.64 -9.53 -12.39
C HIS A 34 13.89 -9.28 -13.23
N ASP A 35 14.41 -8.04 -13.24
CA ASP A 35 15.64 -7.67 -13.94
C ASP A 35 16.88 -8.38 -13.37
N ALA A 36 17.00 -8.45 -12.05
CA ALA A 36 18.16 -9.06 -11.39
C ALA A 36 18.21 -10.59 -11.55
N LEU A 37 17.07 -11.24 -11.68
CA LEU A 37 17.00 -12.69 -11.83
C LEU A 37 17.00 -13.17 -13.29
N GLY A 38 16.80 -12.28 -14.28
CA GLY A 38 16.88 -12.62 -15.70
C GLY A 38 15.99 -13.81 -16.12
N ILE A 39 14.89 -14.04 -15.39
CA ILE A 39 14.13 -15.28 -15.46
C ILE A 39 13.25 -15.26 -16.70
N SER A 40 13.63 -16.02 -17.72
CA SER A 40 12.66 -16.51 -18.71
C SER A 40 11.70 -17.46 -17.99
N LEU A 41 10.41 -17.38 -18.31
CA LEU A 41 9.30 -18.05 -17.60
C LEU A 41 9.44 -19.59 -17.42
N GLU A 42 10.45 -20.22 -18.03
CA GLU A 42 10.61 -21.67 -18.16
C GLU A 42 11.51 -22.34 -17.10
N ASP A 43 12.40 -21.64 -16.39
CA ASP A 43 13.39 -22.28 -15.51
C ASP A 43 12.97 -22.40 -14.03
N PHE A 44 11.73 -22.80 -13.78
CA PHE A 44 11.16 -22.84 -12.44
C PHE A 44 11.52 -24.11 -11.60
N GLU A 45 12.72 -24.69 -11.75
CA GLU A 45 13.17 -25.89 -11.03
C GLU A 45 14.46 -25.68 -10.23
N SER A 46 14.40 -25.12 -9.00
CA SER A 46 15.31 -25.47 -7.88
C SER A 46 14.93 -24.74 -6.58
N ASP A 47 14.91 -25.49 -5.47
CA ASP A 47 13.96 -25.29 -4.37
C ASP A 47 14.47 -24.51 -3.13
N THR A 48 15.63 -23.83 -3.19
CA THR A 48 16.23 -23.18 -2.00
C THR A 48 16.28 -21.66 -2.04
N PHE A 49 16.62 -21.04 -3.18
CA PHE A 49 16.63 -19.57 -3.32
C PHE A 49 15.22 -19.02 -3.65
N LYS A 50 14.49 -19.76 -4.48
CA LYS A 50 13.11 -19.47 -4.91
C LYS A 50 12.14 -19.38 -3.73
N ASN A 51 12.24 -20.26 -2.75
CA ASN A 51 11.33 -20.27 -1.60
C ASN A 51 11.51 -19.03 -0.70
N LYS A 52 12.74 -18.50 -0.61
CA LYS A 52 13.03 -17.24 0.11
C LYS A 52 12.52 -16.02 -0.64
N ILE A 53 12.63 -16.04 -1.97
CA ILE A 53 12.06 -15.01 -2.85
C ILE A 53 10.54 -15.03 -2.79
N TYR A 54 9.90 -16.20 -2.94
CA TYR A 54 8.45 -16.37 -2.85
C TYR A 54 7.89 -15.97 -1.49
N LYS A 55 8.57 -16.29 -0.39
CA LYS A 55 8.15 -15.84 0.95
C LYS A 55 8.24 -14.32 1.09
N THR A 56 9.30 -13.71 0.58
CA THR A 56 9.45 -12.24 0.59
C THR A 56 8.37 -11.59 -0.26
N ALA A 57 8.17 -12.07 -1.48
CA ALA A 57 7.14 -11.64 -2.41
C ALA A 57 5.73 -11.80 -1.83
N SER A 58 5.40 -12.95 -1.25
CA SER A 58 4.11 -13.22 -0.59
C SER A 58 3.86 -12.32 0.62
N THR A 59 4.89 -12.01 1.40
CA THR A 59 4.78 -11.07 2.52
C THR A 59 4.54 -9.65 2.02
N LEU A 60 5.21 -9.27 0.93
CA LEU A 60 5.04 -8.00 0.26
C LEU A 60 3.63 -7.86 -0.36
N ASP A 61 3.12 -8.90 -1.02
CA ASP A 61 1.75 -8.95 -1.59
C ASP A 61 0.69 -8.80 -0.49
N SER A 62 0.90 -9.47 0.66
CA SER A 62 0.03 -9.31 1.84
C SER A 62 0.05 -7.88 2.37
N GLY A 63 1.24 -7.26 2.45
CA GLY A 63 1.40 -5.85 2.82
C GLY A 63 0.69 -4.89 1.86
N THR A 64 0.81 -5.12 0.55
CA THR A 64 0.16 -4.33 -0.50
C THR A 64 -1.36 -4.44 -0.42
N ASN A 65 -1.90 -5.65 -0.20
CA ASN A 65 -3.33 -5.85 0.03
C ASN A 65 -3.82 -5.13 1.28
N MET A 66 -3.05 -5.15 2.37
CA MET A 66 -3.38 -4.36 3.57
C MET A 66 -3.36 -2.85 3.28
N CYS A 67 -2.41 -2.36 2.47
CA CYS A 67 -2.37 -0.96 2.05
C CYS A 67 -3.63 -0.57 1.25
N PHE A 68 -4.13 -1.41 0.35
CA PHE A 68 -5.39 -1.15 -0.35
C PHE A 68 -6.58 -1.05 0.61
N VAL A 69 -6.67 -1.94 1.60
CA VAL A 69 -7.72 -1.89 2.64
C VAL A 69 -7.61 -0.60 3.45
N LEU A 70 -6.41 -0.24 3.92
CA LEU A 70 -6.15 0.99 4.66
C LEU A 70 -6.51 2.23 3.84
N MET A 71 -6.21 2.23 2.55
CA MET A 71 -6.53 3.33 1.65
C MET A 71 -8.04 3.53 1.53
N GLY A 72 -8.82 2.44 1.49
CA GLY A 72 -10.28 2.49 1.56
C GLY A 72 -10.78 3.10 2.88
N LEU A 73 -10.20 2.67 4.01
CA LEU A 73 -10.54 3.20 5.34
C LEU A 73 -10.21 4.69 5.48
N PHE A 74 -9.03 5.13 5.02
CA PHE A 74 -8.65 6.54 5.02
C PHE A 74 -9.54 7.38 4.10
N THR A 75 -9.95 6.84 2.95
CA THR A 75 -10.89 7.53 2.05
C THR A 75 -12.25 7.71 2.71
N PHE A 76 -12.77 6.68 3.38
CA PHE A 76 -14.01 6.77 4.14
C PHE A 76 -13.90 7.77 5.30
N HIS A 77 -12.81 7.71 6.06
CA HIS A 77 -12.55 8.64 7.15
C HIS A 77 -12.44 10.09 6.66
N LEU A 78 -11.74 10.33 5.55
CA LEU A 78 -11.65 11.63 4.88
C LEU A 78 -13.02 12.19 4.51
N PHE A 79 -13.90 11.34 3.97
CA PHE A 79 -15.27 11.72 3.63
C PHE A 79 -16.06 12.18 4.87
N VAL A 80 -16.00 11.42 5.96
CA VAL A 80 -16.66 11.77 7.23
C VAL A 80 -16.10 13.08 7.80
N CYS A 81 -14.79 13.22 7.90
CA CYS A 81 -14.16 14.45 8.40
C CYS A 81 -14.47 15.67 7.51
N THR A 82 -14.59 15.49 6.19
CA THR A 82 -14.97 16.58 5.30
C THR A 82 -16.42 17.01 5.52
N LYS A 83 -17.32 16.05 5.73
CA LYS A 83 -18.74 16.32 6.05
C LYS A 83 -18.87 17.07 7.38
N VAL A 84 -18.17 16.63 8.42
CA VAL A 84 -18.19 17.26 9.74
C VAL A 84 -17.60 18.67 9.68
N TYR A 85 -16.49 18.87 8.95
CA TYR A 85 -15.88 20.19 8.79
C TYR A 85 -16.81 21.18 8.09
N ARG A 86 -17.57 20.71 7.09
CA ARG A 86 -18.56 21.51 6.34
C ARG A 86 -19.89 21.71 7.08
N SER A 87 -20.12 21.00 8.19
CA SER A 87 -21.31 21.21 9.00
C SER A 87 -21.35 22.65 9.52
N LYS A 88 -22.56 23.22 9.56
CA LYS A 88 -22.81 24.56 10.10
C LYS A 88 -22.85 24.58 11.64
N ASP A 89 -22.90 23.41 12.26
CA ASP A 89 -22.83 23.22 13.71
C ASP A 89 -21.41 23.47 14.27
#